data_AF-A0A397J8F1-F1
#
_entry.id   AF-A0A397J8F1-F1
#
_cell.length_a   1.000
_cell.length_b   1.000
_cell.length_c   1.000
_cell.angle_alpha   90.00
_cell.angle_beta   90.00
_cell.angle_gamma   90.00
#
_symmetry.space_group_name_H-M   'P 1'
#
loop_
_entity.id
_entity.type
_entity.pdbx_description
1 polymer ?
#
loop_
_entity_poly.entity_id
_entity_poly.type
_entity_poly.pdbx_seq_one_letter_code
_entity_poly.pdbx_strand_id
1 'polypeptide(L)'
;MTRDSVSILQKLLTRDLESRLGSGRNDAEDIKRQPFFKRVNWKYMFYKKVPPPFYTLISSPTDTSILMMNSRKNYQFLSPLTFV
;
A
#
# COMPACT_ATOMS: atom_id res chain seq x y z
N MET A 1 20.27 -3.81 5.70
CA MET A 1 19.37 -3.77 4.51
C MET A 1 20.02 -4.56 3.38
N THR A 2 19.23 -5.23 2.52
CA THR A 2 19.81 -5.92 1.35
C THR A 2 20.24 -4.90 0.29
N ARG A 3 21.23 -5.24 -0.54
CA ARG A 3 21.69 -4.37 -1.65
C ARG A 3 20.55 -4.03 -2.61
N ASP A 4 19.68 -5.01 -2.89
CA ASP A 4 18.51 -4.84 -3.75
C ASP A 4 17.52 -3.81 -3.16
N SER A 5 17.30 -3.82 -1.84
CA SER A 5 16.44 -2.85 -1.13
C SER A 5 17.01 -1.43 -1.18
N VAL A 6 18.31 -1.27 -0.93
CA VAL A 6 18.95 0.06 -0.97
C VAL A 6 18.91 0.62 -2.39
N SER A 7 19.20 -0.21 -3.39
CA SER A 7 19.23 0.20 -4.79
C SER A 7 17.87 0.71 -5.26
N ILE A 8 16.77 0.01 -4.97
CA ILE A 8 15.44 0.47 -5.38
C ILE A 8 15.04 1.77 -4.69
N LEU A 9 15.37 1.94 -3.41
CA LEU A 9 15.09 3.17 -2.69
C LEU A 9 15.86 4.36 -3.26
N GLN A 10 17.16 4.20 -3.56
CA GLN A 10 17.96 5.26 -4.18
C GLN A 10 17.39 5.68 -5.54
N LYS A 11 16.97 4.71 -6.36
CA LYS A 11 16.41 4.95 -7.69
C LYS A 11 15.02 5.61 -7.65
N LEU A 12 14.16 5.22 -6.69
CA LEU A 12 12.83 5.81 -6.51
C LEU A 12 12.89 7.21 -5.87
N LEU A 13 13.85 7.44 -4.98
CA LEU A 13 14.04 8.71 -4.26
C LEU A 13 15.06 9.62 -4.96
N THR A 14 15.27 9.43 -6.27
CA THR A 14 16.11 10.32 -7.07
C THR A 14 15.42 11.69 -7.17
N ARG A 15 16.19 12.74 -6.86
CA ARG A 15 15.70 14.13 -6.77
C ARG A 15 15.20 14.64 -8.12
N ASP A 16 16.02 14.46 -9.14
CA ASP A 16 15.65 14.81 -10.51
C ASP A 16 14.55 13.86 -11.01
N LEU A 17 13.52 14.45 -11.63
CA LEU A 17 12.32 13.71 -12.03
C LEU A 17 12.58 12.85 -13.25
N GLU A 18 13.34 13.35 -14.23
CA GLU A 18 13.62 12.65 -15.48
C GLU A 18 14.48 11.39 -15.25
N SER A 19 15.40 11.44 -14.29
CA SER A 19 16.23 10.29 -13.90
C SER A 19 15.60 9.37 -12.85
N ARG A 20 14.45 9.74 -12.26
CA ARG A 20 13.75 8.91 -11.28
C ARG A 20 13.21 7.65 -11.94
N LEU A 21 13.40 6.51 -11.27
CA LEU A 21 12.86 5.24 -11.73
C LEU A 21 11.34 5.29 -11.85
N GLY A 22 10.83 4.93 -13.02
CA GLY A 22 9.41 5.00 -13.35
C GLY A 22 8.99 6.28 -14.07
N SER A 23 9.87 7.26 -14.29
CA SER A 23 9.52 8.46 -15.05
C SER A 23 9.57 8.29 -16.58
N GLY A 24 10.18 7.19 -17.06
CA GLY A 24 10.26 6.87 -18.48
C GLY A 24 8.94 6.36 -19.06
N ARG A 25 8.90 6.13 -20.39
CA ARG A 25 7.70 5.67 -21.12
C ARG A 25 7.13 4.34 -20.60
N ASN A 26 7.96 3.51 -19.97
CA ASN A 26 7.57 2.22 -19.43
C ASN A 26 6.96 2.30 -18.02
N ASP A 27 7.06 3.44 -17.35
CA ASP A 27 6.44 3.73 -16.06
C ASP A 27 6.66 2.59 -15.03
N ALA A 28 5.57 1.98 -14.54
CA ALA A 28 5.60 0.92 -13.56
C ALA A 28 6.37 -0.34 -14.00
N GLU A 29 6.53 -0.60 -15.30
CA GLU A 29 7.26 -1.77 -15.78
C GLU A 29 8.75 -1.70 -15.43
N ASP A 30 9.35 -0.50 -15.40
CA ASP A 30 10.75 -0.34 -14.98
C ASP A 30 10.92 -0.59 -13.47
N ILE A 31 9.89 -0.28 -12.68
CA ILE A 31 9.85 -0.56 -11.24
C ILE A 31 9.72 -2.07 -11.00
N LYS A 32 8.78 -2.73 -11.69
CA LYS A 32 8.52 -4.17 -11.57
C LYS A 32 9.72 -5.04 -11.91
N ARG A 33 10.61 -4.57 -12.80
CA ARG A 33 11.83 -5.26 -13.25
C ARG A 33 13.01 -5.15 -12.28
N GLN A 34 12.92 -4.35 -11.21
CA GLN A 34 14.04 -4.21 -10.26
C GLN A 34 14.36 -5.53 -9.54
N PRO A 35 15.64 -5.81 -9.23
CA PRO A 35 16.05 -7.02 -8.50
C PRO A 35 15.34 -7.22 -7.16
N PHE A 36 14.92 -6.13 -6.51
CA PHE A 36 14.13 -6.17 -5.29
C PHE A 36 12.84 -7.00 -5.44
N PHE A 37 12.21 -6.95 -6.62
CA PHE A 37 10.98 -7.67 -6.92
C PHE A 37 11.17 -8.97 -7.71
N LYS A 38 12.41 -9.49 -7.84
CA LYS A 38 12.70 -10.68 -8.67
C LYS A 38 11.91 -11.94 -8.33
N ARG A 39 11.39 -12.04 -7.10
CA ARG A 39 10.56 -13.16 -6.63
C ARG A 39 9.06 -12.91 -6.74
N VAL A 40 8.63 -11.74 -7.22
CA VAL A 40 7.23 -11.37 -7.36
C VAL A 40 6.70 -11.84 -8.71
N ASN A 41 5.70 -12.71 -8.68
CA ASN A 41 4.91 -13.01 -9.87
C ASN A 41 3.76 -11.99 -9.97
N TRP A 42 3.97 -10.93 -10.77
CA TRP A 42 3.00 -9.84 -10.93
C TRP A 42 1.64 -10.29 -11.47
N LYS A 43 1.61 -11.32 -12.31
CA LYS A 43 0.35 -11.91 -12.80
C LYS A 43 -0.42 -12.56 -11.65
N TYR A 44 0.25 -13.33 -10.79
CA TYR A 44 -0.41 -13.98 -9.65
C TYR A 44 -0.83 -12.97 -8.58
N MET A 45 -0.04 -11.92 -8.38
CA MET A 45 -0.41 -10.82 -7.48
C MET A 45 -1.70 -10.14 -7.96
N PHE A 46 -1.80 -9.85 -9.27
CA PHE A 46 -3.01 -9.27 -9.87
C PHE A 46 -4.25 -10.14 -9.67
N TYR A 47 -4.12 -11.46 -9.86
CA TYR A 47 -5.22 -12.41 -9.64
C TYR A 47 -5.41 -12.81 -8.15
N LYS A 48 -4.78 -12.10 -7.21
CA LYS A 48 -4.86 -12.38 -5.76
C LYS A 48 -4.53 -13.84 -5.39
N LYS A 49 -3.65 -14.48 -6.16
CA LYS A 49 -3.20 -15.87 -5.93
C LYS A 49 -2.00 -15.97 -4.99
N VAL A 50 -1.33 -14.85 -4.70
CA VAL A 50 -0.26 -14.79 -3.72
C VAL A 50 -0.89 -14.57 -2.34
N PRO A 51 -0.72 -15.49 -1.37
CA PRO A 51 -1.24 -15.28 -0.03
C PRO A 51 -0.52 -14.08 0.62
N PRO A 52 -1.24 -13.20 1.33
CA PRO A 52 -0.60 -12.11 2.06
C PRO A 52 0.31 -12.68 3.16
N PRO A 53 1.42 -11.99 3.50
CA PRO A 53 2.32 -12.42 4.57
C PRO A 53 1.71 -12.27 5.96
N PHE A 54 0.60 -11.53 6.09
CA PHE A 54 -0.08 -11.27 7.35
C PHE A 54 -1.59 -11.28 7.15
N TYR A 55 -2.30 -11.93 8.08
CA TYR A 55 -3.76 -11.91 8.17
C TYR A 55 -4.15 -11.23 9.47
N THR A 56 -4.95 -10.17 9.38
CA THR A 56 -5.55 -9.52 10.55
C THR A 56 -6.61 -10.43 11.16
N LEU A 57 -6.64 -10.50 12.49
CA LEU A 57 -7.76 -11.12 13.22
C LEU A 57 -8.92 -10.13 13.24
N ILE A 58 -10.00 -10.46 12.55
CA ILE A 58 -11.25 -9.70 12.52
C ILE A 58 -12.30 -10.56 13.23
N SER A 59 -12.89 -10.05 14.31
CA SER A 59 -13.79 -10.80 15.18
C SER A 59 -15.25 -10.75 14.73
N SER A 60 -15.65 -9.70 14.00
CA SER A 60 -17.00 -9.53 13.46
C SER A 60 -17.00 -8.67 12.19
N PRO A 61 -18.07 -8.69 11.38
CA PRO A 61 -18.19 -7.80 10.21
C PRO A 61 -18.10 -6.30 10.52
N THR A 62 -18.30 -5.91 11.78
CA THR A 62 -18.23 -4.52 12.26
C THR A 62 -16.98 -4.26 13.12
N ASP A 63 -16.03 -5.18 13.15
CA ASP A 63 -14.81 -5.04 13.94
C ASP A 63 -13.91 -3.95 13.34
N THR A 64 -13.76 -2.85 14.08
CA THR A 64 -12.93 -1.70 13.72
C THR A 64 -11.60 -1.68 14.48
N SER A 65 -11.14 -2.80 15.02
CA SER A 65 -9.93 -2.88 15.85
C SER A 65 -8.66 -2.39 15.14
N ILE A 66 -8.57 -2.61 13.82
CA ILE A 66 -7.46 -2.16 12.98
C ILE A 66 -7.47 -0.64 12.69
N LEU A 67 -8.60 0.04 12.94
CA LEU A 67 -8.72 1.48 12.76
C LEU A 67 -8.20 2.18 14.02
N MET A 68 -7.29 3.15 13.84
CA MET A 68 -6.64 3.88 14.94
C MET A 68 -7.66 4.36 15.98
N MET A 69 -7.37 4.08 17.25
CA MET A 69 -8.22 4.33 18.45
C MET A 69 -8.80 5.76 18.54
N ASN A 70 -8.18 6.75 17.88
CA ASN A 70 -8.65 8.14 17.85
C ASN A 70 -9.96 8.35 17.08
N SER A 71 -10.45 7.35 16.34
CA SER A 71 -11.80 7.39 15.74
C SER A 71 -12.88 6.81 16.64
N ARG A 72 -12.55 6.31 17.84
CA ARG A 72 -13.52 5.71 18.79
C ARG A 72 -14.05 6.70 19.83
N LYS A 73 -13.95 8.00 19.59
CA LYS A 73 -14.66 9.03 20.36
C LYS A 73 -15.21 10.04 19.36
N ASN A 74 -16.54 10.23 19.36
CA ASN A 74 -17.32 11.07 18.45
C ASN A 74 -17.44 10.40 17.06
N TYR A 75 -18.49 9.65 16.71
CA TYR A 75 -19.88 10.09 16.59
C TYR A 75 -20.84 8.92 16.86
N GLN A 76 -21.53 8.94 17.99
CA GLN A 76 -22.72 8.11 18.19
C GLN A 76 -23.96 8.93 18.58
N PHE A 77 -23.90 10.23 18.30
CA PHE A 77 -25.08 11.07 18.20
C PHE A 77 -25.04 11.72 16.82
N LEU A 78 -25.84 11.20 15.89
CA LEU A 78 -26.46 12.08 14.91
C LEU A 78 -27.42 12.94 15.74
N SER A 79 -27.08 14.19 16.00
CA SER A 79 -28.03 15.13 16.60
C SER A 79 -29.24 15.22 15.67
N PRO A 80 -30.47 14.90 16.11
CA PRO A 80 -31.65 15.14 15.31
C PRO A 80 -32.02 16.63 15.43
N LEU A 81 -31.32 17.49 14.69
CA LEU A 81 -31.66 18.90 14.47
C LEU A 81 -31.29 19.16 13.00
N THR A 82 -32.13 19.64 12.09
CA THR A 82 -33.47 20.26 12.17
C THR A 82 -33.99 20.26 10.74
N PHE A 83 -35.14 19.62 10.47
CA PHE A 83 -36.01 20.00 9.36
C PHE A 83 -37.23 20.65 10.00
N VAL A 84 -37.67 21.76 9.41
CA VAL A 84 -38.59 22.80 9.91
C VAL A 84 -37.87 23.93 10.62
#